data_AF-D3BD23-F1
#
_entry.id   AF-D3BD23-F1
#
_cell.length_a   1.000
_cell.length_b   1.000
_cell.length_c   1.000
_cell.angle_alpha   90.00
_cell.angle_beta   90.00
_cell.angle_gamma   90.00
#
_symmetry.space_group_name_H-M   'P 1'
#
loop_
_entity.id
_entity.type
_entity.pdbx_description
1 polymer ?
#
loop_
_entity_poly.entity_id
_entity_poly.type
_entity_poly.pdbx_seq_one_letter_code
_entity_poly.pdbx_strand_id
1 'polypeptide(L)'
;MKYIILSIVLLSVFVSLNLAQNGIDYCVPLYASLMFYKAQRAGKLPDNDVPWRADSVLNDGQDLGIDLSGGYFDAGDYIKFTFPLAYVMTTLGWSYVQFQDNIVNKCHLQDEYLSVLKYGTDWIMNAHYDANHLVTQVDVMNSHSAWNKPSDIDYKRTLFTVDNTQKCTDVAMQSASALAMASLAFASTNPTYSTQLLTKAKSLYTLGKNCPAGTMVVPDTSQGYSSSGYQDEQIWASICMYLATGRSTSTTYYSDLTGSLQALQGRAFNDIWSVVISWDSKYSAAAMMAFKSLSSDPNLSQFSSSLQSLANAIVTTWSNQDKFTNGIVSSKDGWQWGNNRYSMGGAFLAAVMNSTDSNNWAKQQVNCVLGQCPSNSKSYVIGYGNNYALFPHHRAAHNPVPQTSGGQLTINYPVATTYTLLGALIGGPSIQNPSYTDTRDNYIQNEPAIDYNAGFTGALAGLVNFEHTGGYNGNPTSTTSSQSTTSTTSSQSTTTTTTSKPTTTSSTTSSQSTSSTTTTAHQSTSSTTSHLTTNGEEPTEDPTISSGYLLKSSFIFVLLTFVFIKTKISKIVLGVN
;
A
#
# COMPACT_ATOMS: atom_id res chain seq x y z
N MET A 1 44.22 -21.70 30.29
CA MET A 1 43.42 -20.44 30.31
C MET A 1 43.50 -19.64 29.02
N LYS A 2 44.68 -19.33 28.46
CA LYS A 2 44.78 -18.57 27.19
C LYS A 2 44.04 -19.20 25.99
N TYR A 3 44.06 -20.53 25.86
CA TYR A 3 43.36 -21.23 24.77
C TYR A 3 41.84 -21.25 24.94
N ILE A 4 41.33 -21.28 26.18
CA ILE A 4 39.88 -21.27 26.47
C ILE A 4 39.26 -19.90 26.14
N ILE A 5 39.98 -18.81 26.46
CA ILE A 5 39.53 -17.45 26.14
C ILE A 5 39.54 -17.22 24.61
N LEU A 6 40.55 -17.74 23.90
CA LEU A 6 40.60 -17.66 22.44
C LEU A 6 39.46 -18.46 21.78
N SER A 7 39.13 -19.65 22.30
CA SER A 7 37.99 -20.45 21.84
C SER A 7 36.64 -19.80 22.15
N ILE A 8 36.47 -19.14 23.29
CA ILE A 8 35.23 -18.41 23.63
C ILE A 8 35.06 -17.16 22.76
N VAL A 9 36.14 -16.43 22.48
CA VAL A 9 36.11 -15.28 21.57
C VAL A 9 35.82 -15.72 20.14
N LEU A 10 36.46 -16.78 19.63
CA LEU A 10 36.15 -17.34 18.32
C LEU A 10 34.73 -17.90 18.25
N LEU A 11 34.23 -18.59 19.28
CA LEU A 11 32.85 -19.07 19.33
C LEU A 11 31.85 -17.92 19.38
N SER A 12 32.15 -16.83 20.10
CA SER A 12 31.30 -15.63 20.12
C SER A 12 31.30 -14.88 18.79
N VAL A 13 32.43 -14.86 18.07
CA VAL A 13 32.54 -14.29 16.71
C VAL A 13 31.83 -15.18 15.69
N PHE A 14 31.93 -16.52 15.81
CA PHE A 14 31.19 -17.47 14.98
C PHE A 14 29.67 -17.44 15.26
N VAL A 15 29.24 -17.29 16.51
CA VAL A 15 27.82 -17.12 16.86
C VAL A 15 27.29 -15.76 16.38
N SER A 16 28.10 -14.70 16.45
CA SER A 16 27.75 -13.36 15.93
C SER A 16 27.73 -13.31 14.39
N LEU A 17 28.59 -14.07 13.72
CA LEU A 17 28.59 -14.23 12.26
C LEU A 17 27.42 -15.09 11.76
N ASN A 18 26.94 -16.06 12.54
CA ASN A 18 25.76 -16.85 12.20
C ASN A 18 24.43 -16.14 12.51
N LEU A 19 24.41 -15.19 13.45
CA LEU A 19 23.22 -14.35 13.72
C LEU A 19 22.99 -13.28 12.64
N ALA A 20 23.98 -12.99 11.80
CA ALA A 20 23.89 -12.04 10.69
C ALA A 20 23.43 -12.68 9.35
N GLN A 21 23.01 -13.95 9.35
CA GLN A 21 22.59 -14.69 8.16
C GLN A 21 21.23 -15.39 8.29
N ASN A 22 20.31 -14.85 9.10
CA ASN A 22 18.90 -15.19 8.90
C ASN A 22 18.33 -14.19 7.90
N GLY A 23 18.04 -14.68 6.69
CA GLY A 23 17.29 -13.93 5.69
C GLY A 23 15.95 -13.44 6.25
N ILE A 24 15.38 -12.41 5.62
CA ILE A 24 14.05 -11.92 6.02
C ILE A 24 13.03 -12.94 5.54
N ASP A 25 12.28 -13.56 6.45
CA ASP A 25 11.08 -14.27 6.04
C ASP A 25 10.01 -13.27 5.61
N TYR A 26 9.86 -13.06 4.29
CA TYR A 26 8.90 -12.09 3.75
C TYR A 26 7.44 -12.45 4.00
N CYS A 27 7.10 -13.67 4.44
CA CYS A 27 5.72 -14.01 4.81
C CYS A 27 5.25 -13.20 6.03
N VAL A 28 6.15 -12.90 6.98
CA VAL A 28 5.85 -12.10 8.18
C VAL A 28 5.47 -10.65 7.85
N PRO A 29 6.32 -9.85 7.15
CA PRO A 29 5.93 -8.50 6.75
C PRO A 29 4.79 -8.50 5.71
N LEU A 30 4.59 -9.57 4.93
CA LEU A 30 3.44 -9.70 4.04
C LEU A 30 2.13 -9.78 4.85
N TYR A 31 2.08 -10.65 5.85
CA TYR A 31 0.95 -10.72 6.79
C TYR A 31 0.72 -9.37 7.48
N ALA A 32 1.79 -8.73 7.97
CA ALA A 32 1.69 -7.41 8.60
C ALA A 32 1.09 -6.37 7.63
N SER A 33 1.52 -6.32 6.37
CA SER A 33 0.95 -5.42 5.36
C SER A 33 -0.55 -5.68 5.13
N LEU A 34 -1.00 -6.94 5.18
CA LEU A 34 -2.43 -7.27 5.12
C LEU A 34 -3.20 -6.76 6.36
N MET A 35 -2.59 -6.82 7.55
CA MET A 35 -3.17 -6.27 8.77
C MET A 35 -3.32 -4.74 8.71
N PHE A 36 -2.41 -4.04 8.04
CA PHE A 36 -2.57 -2.60 7.79
C PHE A 36 -3.86 -2.31 7.02
N TYR A 37 -4.14 -3.03 5.93
CA TYR A 37 -5.42 -2.85 5.23
C TYR A 37 -6.61 -3.14 6.15
N LYS A 38 -6.58 -4.22 6.94
CA LYS A 38 -7.65 -4.50 7.92
C LYS A 38 -7.82 -3.32 8.90
N ALA A 39 -6.74 -2.67 9.30
CA ALA A 39 -6.75 -1.47 10.14
C ALA A 39 -7.28 -0.21 9.44
N GLN A 40 -7.43 -0.19 8.12
CA GLN A 40 -8.03 0.90 7.33
C GLN A 40 -9.53 0.69 7.03
N ARG A 41 -10.12 -0.47 7.33
CA ARG A 41 -11.52 -0.78 6.96
C ARG A 41 -12.53 0.18 7.57
N ALA A 42 -13.38 0.83 6.79
CA ALA A 42 -14.55 1.58 7.26
C ALA A 42 -15.79 0.67 7.37
N GLY A 43 -16.89 1.14 7.94
CA GLY A 43 -18.16 0.40 7.95
C GLY A 43 -18.28 -0.58 9.11
N LYS A 44 -19.18 -1.54 8.96
CA LYS A 44 -19.34 -2.66 9.90
C LYS A 44 -18.21 -3.68 9.69
N LEU A 45 -17.39 -3.89 10.71
CA LEU A 45 -16.22 -4.76 10.58
C LEU A 45 -16.63 -6.24 10.51
N PRO A 46 -16.07 -7.02 9.56
CA PRO A 46 -16.45 -8.41 9.36
C PRO A 46 -15.73 -9.38 10.31
N ASP A 47 -14.69 -8.92 11.01
CA ASP A 47 -13.83 -9.69 11.90
C ASP A 47 -13.30 -8.82 13.05
N ASN A 48 -12.50 -9.42 13.93
CA ASN A 48 -11.88 -8.78 15.07
C ASN A 48 -10.33 -8.88 15.01
N ASP A 49 -9.77 -9.00 13.80
CA ASP A 49 -8.32 -9.20 13.62
C ASP A 49 -7.51 -7.96 14.04
N VAL A 50 -8.15 -6.79 13.97
CA VAL A 50 -7.62 -5.53 14.51
C VAL A 50 -8.55 -5.06 15.63
N PRO A 51 -8.39 -5.59 16.86
CA PRO A 51 -9.41 -5.49 17.93
C PRO A 51 -9.60 -4.09 18.51
N TRP A 52 -8.72 -3.15 18.16
CA TRP A 52 -8.84 -1.75 18.54
C TRP A 52 -9.61 -0.91 17.51
N ARG A 53 -9.95 -1.48 16.35
CA ARG A 53 -10.89 -0.87 15.40
C ARG A 53 -12.33 -1.20 15.82
N ALA A 54 -13.25 -0.33 15.43
CA ALA A 54 -14.67 -0.48 15.67
C ALA A 54 -15.47 -0.06 14.43
N ASP A 55 -16.75 -0.44 14.42
CA ASP A 55 -17.72 -0.02 13.41
C ASP A 55 -17.75 1.52 13.27
N SER A 56 -17.88 2.01 12.04
CA SER A 56 -17.86 3.44 11.74
C SER A 56 -18.62 3.77 10.47
N VAL A 57 -19.06 5.02 10.30
CA VAL A 57 -19.64 5.58 9.05
C VAL A 57 -20.73 4.71 8.40
N LEU A 58 -21.58 4.08 9.23
CA LEU A 58 -22.58 3.08 8.81
C LEU A 58 -23.68 3.64 7.89
N ASN A 59 -23.77 4.96 7.75
CA ASN A 59 -24.78 5.63 6.95
C ASN A 59 -24.25 6.14 5.59
N ASP A 60 -22.98 5.91 5.26
CA ASP A 60 -22.42 6.33 3.98
C ASP A 60 -23.18 5.69 2.81
N GLY A 61 -23.60 6.51 1.84
CA GLY A 61 -24.33 6.07 0.64
C GLY A 61 -25.87 6.10 0.75
N GLN A 62 -26.42 6.30 1.95
CA GLN A 62 -27.88 6.30 2.14
C GLN A 62 -28.63 7.34 1.29
N ASP A 63 -28.01 8.50 1.03
CA ASP A 63 -28.58 9.55 0.16
C ASP A 63 -28.84 9.07 -1.28
N LEU A 64 -28.07 8.09 -1.74
CA LEU A 64 -28.17 7.48 -3.06
C LEU A 64 -28.90 6.12 -3.02
N GLY A 65 -29.39 5.69 -1.85
CA GLY A 65 -30.05 4.40 -1.68
C GLY A 65 -29.13 3.20 -1.84
N ILE A 66 -27.82 3.37 -1.62
CA ILE A 66 -26.78 2.34 -1.76
C ILE A 66 -25.98 2.21 -0.47
N ASP A 67 -25.36 1.05 -0.27
CA ASP A 67 -24.46 0.82 0.87
C ASP A 67 -23.02 1.16 0.49
N LEU A 68 -22.54 2.30 0.98
CA LEU A 68 -21.13 2.70 0.91
C LEU A 68 -20.46 2.68 2.28
N SER A 69 -21.06 2.06 3.30
CA SER A 69 -20.51 2.06 4.67
C SER A 69 -19.12 1.44 4.75
N GLY A 70 -18.89 0.33 4.04
CA GLY A 70 -17.61 -0.39 4.00
C GLY A 70 -16.46 0.34 3.29
N GLY A 71 -15.55 -0.44 2.69
CA GLY A 71 -14.39 0.08 1.96
C GLY A 71 -13.25 0.51 2.88
N TYR A 72 -12.27 1.24 2.36
CA TYR A 72 -11.08 1.63 3.14
C TYR A 72 -11.01 3.14 3.28
N PHE A 73 -10.72 3.60 4.49
CA PHE A 73 -10.18 4.94 4.69
C PHE A 73 -8.80 5.03 4.03
N ASP A 74 -8.52 6.16 3.39
CA ASP A 74 -7.38 6.32 2.50
C ASP A 74 -6.04 6.29 3.24
N ALA A 75 -5.90 7.11 4.27
CA ALA A 75 -4.63 7.32 4.94
C ALA A 75 -4.80 7.42 6.47
N GLY A 76 -4.24 8.46 7.07
CA GLY A 76 -4.48 8.82 8.46
C GLY A 76 -5.83 9.45 8.76
N ASP A 77 -6.62 9.69 7.71
CA ASP A 77 -7.91 10.35 7.71
C ASP A 77 -9.07 9.35 7.62
N TYR A 78 -10.27 9.88 7.37
CA TYR A 78 -11.47 9.08 7.20
C TYR A 78 -12.15 9.32 5.85
N ILE A 79 -11.45 9.87 4.85
CA ILE A 79 -12.02 10.04 3.52
C ILE A 79 -11.90 8.71 2.76
N LYS A 80 -12.88 8.40 1.91
CA LYS A 80 -12.80 7.27 0.99
C LYS A 80 -12.68 7.81 -0.43
N PHE A 81 -11.54 7.56 -1.07
CA PHE A 81 -11.29 7.94 -2.45
C PHE A 81 -11.31 6.71 -3.37
N THR A 82 -12.14 6.74 -4.40
CA THR A 82 -12.28 5.62 -5.34
C THR A 82 -11.02 5.40 -6.17
N PHE A 83 -10.38 6.48 -6.62
CA PHE A 83 -9.25 6.41 -7.54
C PHE A 83 -8.01 5.69 -6.95
N PRO A 84 -7.44 6.12 -5.80
CA PRO A 84 -6.35 5.37 -5.17
C PRO A 84 -6.80 3.99 -4.67
N LEU A 85 -8.03 3.83 -4.15
CA LEU A 85 -8.51 2.51 -3.74
C LEU A 85 -8.54 1.53 -4.92
N ALA A 86 -9.03 1.96 -6.08
CA ALA A 86 -9.03 1.14 -7.29
C ALA A 86 -7.59 0.81 -7.75
N TYR A 87 -6.63 1.72 -7.59
CA TYR A 87 -5.20 1.42 -7.77
C TYR A 87 -4.70 0.31 -6.84
N VAL A 88 -4.99 0.41 -5.54
CA VAL A 88 -4.61 -0.62 -4.56
C VAL A 88 -5.22 -1.96 -4.95
N MET A 89 -6.53 -2.02 -5.19
CA MET A 89 -7.22 -3.28 -5.50
C MET A 89 -6.73 -3.90 -6.81
N THR A 90 -6.38 -3.08 -7.82
CA THR A 90 -5.76 -3.64 -9.04
C THR A 90 -4.38 -4.21 -8.77
N THR A 91 -3.55 -3.50 -7.99
CA THR A 91 -2.18 -3.90 -7.67
C THR A 91 -2.16 -5.18 -6.83
N LEU A 92 -3.03 -5.28 -5.81
CA LEU A 92 -3.19 -6.48 -4.99
C LEU A 92 -3.74 -7.65 -5.82
N GLY A 93 -4.75 -7.41 -6.67
CA GLY A 93 -5.28 -8.43 -7.57
C GLY A 93 -4.21 -8.95 -8.54
N TRP A 94 -3.40 -8.06 -9.10
CA TRP A 94 -2.28 -8.45 -9.95
C TRP A 94 -1.21 -9.23 -9.18
N SER A 95 -0.79 -8.76 -8.02
CA SER A 95 0.16 -9.46 -7.16
C SER A 95 -0.33 -10.87 -6.80
N TYR A 96 -1.61 -11.02 -6.46
CA TYR A 96 -2.20 -12.33 -6.16
C TYR A 96 -2.13 -13.28 -7.37
N VAL A 97 -2.53 -12.82 -8.56
CA VAL A 97 -2.48 -13.63 -9.78
C VAL A 97 -1.04 -13.97 -10.18
N GLN A 98 -0.12 -13.02 -10.04
CA GLN A 98 1.27 -13.15 -10.45
C GLN A 98 2.09 -14.05 -9.51
N PHE A 99 1.80 -14.01 -8.21
CA PHE A 99 2.57 -14.67 -7.15
C PHE A 99 1.70 -15.61 -6.31
N GLN A 100 0.70 -16.25 -6.93
CA GLN A 100 -0.29 -17.07 -6.24
C GLN A 100 0.34 -18.17 -5.39
N ASP A 101 1.32 -18.90 -5.93
CA ASP A 101 2.01 -19.97 -5.19
C ASP A 101 2.69 -19.45 -3.91
N ASN A 102 3.31 -18.27 -3.98
CA ASN A 102 3.98 -17.63 -2.86
C ASN A 102 2.98 -17.27 -1.76
N ILE A 103 1.83 -16.70 -2.14
CA ILE A 103 0.80 -16.26 -1.20
C ILE A 103 0.07 -17.48 -0.59
N VAL A 104 -0.32 -18.44 -1.41
CA VAL A 104 -1.20 -19.55 -1.03
C VAL A 104 -0.42 -20.70 -0.39
N ASN A 105 0.64 -21.17 -1.05
CA ASN A 105 1.31 -22.42 -0.65
C ASN A 105 2.53 -22.18 0.24
N LYS A 106 3.21 -21.04 0.09
CA LYS A 106 4.43 -20.73 0.86
C LYS A 106 4.14 -19.93 2.13
N CYS A 107 3.33 -18.89 2.02
CA CYS A 107 2.96 -18.06 3.17
C CYS A 107 1.65 -18.46 3.83
N HIS A 108 0.81 -19.27 3.18
CA HIS A 108 -0.52 -19.67 3.69
C HIS A 108 -1.44 -18.49 4.01
N LEU A 109 -1.42 -17.44 3.18
CA LEU A 109 -2.17 -16.19 3.38
C LEU A 109 -3.35 -16.05 2.40
N GLN A 110 -3.88 -17.15 1.84
CA GLN A 110 -4.94 -17.09 0.84
C GLN A 110 -6.17 -16.34 1.37
N ASP A 111 -6.64 -16.70 2.56
CA ASP A 111 -7.88 -16.17 3.12
C ASP A 111 -7.70 -14.71 3.55
N GLU A 112 -6.60 -14.36 4.21
CA GLU A 112 -6.29 -12.99 4.61
C GLU A 112 -6.18 -12.08 3.39
N TYR A 113 -5.43 -12.50 2.37
CA TYR A 113 -5.19 -11.71 1.17
C TYR A 113 -6.48 -11.49 0.38
N LEU A 114 -7.26 -12.55 0.16
CA LEU A 114 -8.54 -12.46 -0.53
C LEU A 114 -9.56 -11.68 0.31
N SER A 115 -9.55 -11.74 1.64
CA SER A 115 -10.42 -10.91 2.49
C SER A 115 -10.12 -9.42 2.34
N VAL A 116 -8.85 -9.04 2.18
CA VAL A 116 -8.43 -7.65 1.94
C VAL A 116 -8.90 -7.19 0.55
N LEU A 117 -8.65 -8.01 -0.48
CA LEU A 117 -9.06 -7.70 -1.85
C LEU A 117 -10.59 -7.62 -1.99
N LYS A 118 -11.33 -8.52 -1.32
CA LYS A 118 -12.79 -8.54 -1.35
C LYS A 118 -13.38 -7.27 -0.75
N TYR A 119 -12.89 -6.82 0.41
CA TYR A 119 -13.46 -5.68 1.12
C TYR A 119 -13.43 -4.38 0.30
N GLY A 120 -12.35 -4.14 -0.45
CA GLY A 120 -12.25 -2.98 -1.32
C GLY A 120 -13.04 -3.14 -2.61
N THR A 121 -13.09 -4.35 -3.18
CA THR A 121 -13.83 -4.61 -4.43
C THR A 121 -15.35 -4.62 -4.22
N ASP A 122 -15.85 -5.08 -3.07
CA ASP A 122 -17.25 -4.93 -2.67
C ASP A 122 -17.63 -3.45 -2.68
N TRP A 123 -16.80 -2.59 -2.09
CA TRP A 123 -17.06 -1.15 -2.05
C TRP A 123 -17.02 -0.50 -3.44
N ILE A 124 -16.05 -0.84 -4.31
CA ILE A 124 -15.98 -0.33 -5.69
C ILE A 124 -17.22 -0.76 -6.49
N MET A 125 -17.71 -1.99 -6.32
CA MET A 125 -18.94 -2.46 -6.97
C MET A 125 -20.18 -1.69 -6.52
N ASN A 126 -20.25 -1.33 -5.23
CA ASN A 126 -21.35 -0.51 -4.70
C ASN A 126 -21.23 0.97 -5.13
N ALA A 127 -20.02 1.51 -5.18
CA ALA A 127 -19.75 2.86 -5.67
C ALA A 127 -20.16 3.05 -7.14
N HIS A 128 -20.04 1.99 -7.95
CA HIS A 128 -20.62 1.92 -9.29
C HIS A 128 -22.08 1.42 -9.23
N TYR A 129 -22.98 2.27 -8.76
CA TYR A 129 -24.34 1.87 -8.41
C TYR A 129 -25.27 1.63 -9.60
N ASP A 130 -25.01 2.26 -10.74
CA ASP A 130 -25.66 1.94 -12.01
C ASP A 130 -24.68 2.09 -13.19
N ALA A 131 -25.13 1.77 -14.41
CA ALA A 131 -24.27 1.70 -15.60
C ALA A 131 -23.56 3.02 -15.94
N ASN A 132 -24.08 4.17 -15.52
CA ASN A 132 -23.58 5.48 -15.90
C ASN A 132 -22.98 6.27 -14.74
N HIS A 133 -23.13 5.84 -13.48
CA HIS A 133 -22.68 6.61 -12.33
C HIS A 133 -21.62 5.89 -11.50
N LEU A 134 -20.71 6.68 -10.94
CA LEU A 134 -19.66 6.22 -10.04
C LEU A 134 -19.46 7.25 -8.92
N VAL A 135 -19.51 6.81 -7.67
CA VAL A 135 -19.04 7.62 -6.54
C VAL A 135 -17.51 7.67 -6.58
N THR A 136 -16.93 8.86 -6.56
CA THR A 136 -15.48 9.09 -6.61
C THR A 136 -14.88 9.41 -5.24
N GLN A 137 -15.67 9.98 -4.34
CA GLN A 137 -15.22 10.36 -3.01
C GLN A 137 -16.38 10.36 -2.02
N VAL A 138 -16.09 9.98 -0.77
CA VAL A 138 -17.00 10.08 0.38
C VAL A 138 -16.32 10.86 1.50
N ASP A 139 -16.98 11.93 1.92
CA ASP A 139 -16.52 13.03 2.78
C ASP A 139 -15.74 14.12 2.04
N VAL A 140 -15.48 15.24 2.72
CA VAL A 140 -14.83 16.44 2.18
C VAL A 140 -13.44 16.62 2.77
N MET A 141 -12.53 17.27 2.05
CA MET A 141 -11.18 17.59 2.51
C MET A 141 -11.17 18.46 3.77
N ASN A 142 -12.18 19.31 3.96
CA ASN A 142 -12.31 20.10 5.19
C ASN A 142 -12.50 19.23 6.45
N SER A 143 -12.89 17.95 6.33
CA SER A 143 -12.94 17.00 7.44
C SER A 143 -11.56 16.79 8.10
N HIS A 144 -10.47 17.08 7.38
CA HIS A 144 -9.10 16.98 7.91
C HIS A 144 -8.83 17.92 9.09
N SER A 145 -9.64 18.97 9.26
CA SER A 145 -9.59 19.87 10.43
C SER A 145 -9.91 19.17 11.76
N ALA A 146 -10.55 18.00 11.72
CA ALA A 146 -10.84 17.19 12.89
C ALA A 146 -9.78 16.10 13.11
N TRP A 147 -9.42 15.87 14.38
CA TRP A 147 -8.58 14.75 14.83
C TRP A 147 -9.34 13.89 15.85
N ASN A 148 -10.28 13.09 15.35
CA ASN A 148 -11.20 12.27 16.13
C ASN A 148 -11.00 10.76 15.88
N LYS A 149 -11.74 9.92 16.60
CA LYS A 149 -11.82 8.47 16.33
C LYS A 149 -12.81 8.22 15.19
N PRO A 150 -12.70 7.11 14.44
CA PRO A 150 -13.64 6.84 13.34
C PRO A 150 -15.07 6.57 13.85
N SER A 151 -15.21 6.04 15.08
CA SER A 151 -16.49 5.83 15.75
C SER A 151 -17.20 7.12 16.16
N ASP A 152 -16.47 8.22 16.24
CA ASP A 152 -16.98 9.51 16.73
C ASP A 152 -17.48 10.40 15.57
N ILE A 153 -17.50 9.86 14.34
CA ILE A 153 -18.04 10.56 13.17
C ILE A 153 -19.57 10.47 13.23
N ASP A 154 -20.21 11.58 13.55
CA ASP A 154 -21.67 11.70 13.71
C ASP A 154 -22.34 12.64 12.69
N TYR A 155 -21.56 13.24 11.80
CA TYR A 155 -22.06 14.11 10.74
C TYR A 155 -22.32 13.37 9.43
N LYS A 156 -23.19 13.95 8.60
CA LYS A 156 -23.44 13.48 7.24
C LYS A 156 -22.21 13.73 6.36
N ARG A 157 -21.65 12.66 5.80
CA ARG A 157 -20.47 12.70 4.93
C ARG A 157 -20.90 12.91 3.47
N THR A 158 -20.36 13.94 2.82
CA THR A 158 -20.71 14.32 1.45
C THR A 158 -20.31 13.25 0.44
N LEU A 159 -21.15 13.01 -0.57
CA LEU A 159 -20.85 12.10 -1.69
C LEU A 159 -20.51 12.92 -2.93
N PHE A 160 -19.39 12.59 -3.59
CA PHE A 160 -19.05 13.12 -4.90
C PHE A 160 -19.17 12.02 -5.93
N THR A 161 -19.79 12.34 -7.07
CA THR A 161 -20.06 11.38 -8.14
C THR A 161 -19.65 11.93 -9.49
N VAL A 162 -19.34 11.03 -10.40
CA VAL A 162 -19.20 11.30 -11.84
C VAL A 162 -20.22 10.47 -12.61
N ASP A 163 -20.61 10.98 -13.77
CA ASP A 163 -21.43 10.26 -14.73
C ASP A 163 -20.86 10.29 -16.16
N ASN A 164 -21.62 9.76 -17.12
CA ASN A 164 -21.23 9.73 -18.54
C ASN A 164 -21.27 11.10 -19.25
N THR A 165 -21.63 12.18 -18.57
CA THR A 165 -21.60 13.56 -19.07
C THR A 165 -20.42 14.37 -18.54
N GLN A 166 -19.72 13.87 -17.53
CA GLN A 166 -18.55 14.49 -16.90
C GLN A 166 -17.26 13.74 -17.26
N LYS A 167 -16.10 14.40 -17.17
CA LYS A 167 -14.82 13.70 -17.35
C LYS A 167 -14.64 12.67 -16.24
N CYS A 168 -14.35 11.42 -16.61
CA CYS A 168 -14.33 10.30 -15.67
C CYS A 168 -13.40 9.15 -16.11
N THR A 169 -12.66 9.32 -17.21
CA THR A 169 -12.02 8.20 -17.93
C THR A 169 -11.03 7.46 -17.04
N ASP A 170 -10.19 8.20 -16.33
CA ASP A 170 -9.21 7.71 -15.36
C ASP A 170 -9.85 6.84 -14.27
N VAL A 171 -10.75 7.40 -13.45
CA VAL A 171 -11.33 6.72 -12.29
C VAL A 171 -12.21 5.54 -12.70
N ALA A 172 -12.94 5.64 -13.81
CA ALA A 172 -13.76 4.55 -14.33
C ALA A 172 -12.89 3.39 -14.87
N MET A 173 -11.86 3.70 -15.67
CA MET A 173 -10.93 2.70 -16.19
C MET A 173 -10.10 2.04 -15.08
N GLN A 174 -9.72 2.82 -14.07
CA GLN A 174 -8.98 2.31 -12.92
C GLN A 174 -9.84 1.38 -12.07
N SER A 175 -11.11 1.73 -11.86
CA SER A 175 -12.09 0.89 -11.17
C SER A 175 -12.41 -0.38 -11.97
N ALA A 176 -12.52 -0.29 -13.30
CA ALA A 176 -12.67 -1.46 -14.16
C ALA A 176 -11.48 -2.43 -14.02
N SER A 177 -10.26 -1.89 -14.01
CA SER A 177 -9.03 -2.66 -13.83
C SER A 177 -9.00 -3.41 -12.49
N ALA A 178 -9.44 -2.75 -11.41
CA ALA A 178 -9.50 -3.33 -10.08
C ALA A 178 -10.40 -4.57 -10.05
N LEU A 179 -11.62 -4.44 -10.56
CA LEU A 179 -12.58 -5.52 -10.59
C LEU A 179 -12.19 -6.62 -11.58
N ALA A 180 -11.55 -6.28 -12.70
CA ALA A 180 -11.02 -7.26 -13.66
C ALA A 180 -9.93 -8.13 -13.04
N MET A 181 -8.92 -7.54 -12.40
CA MET A 181 -7.85 -8.31 -11.76
C MET A 181 -8.34 -9.11 -10.55
N ALA A 182 -9.28 -8.55 -9.77
CA ALA A 182 -9.93 -9.30 -8.71
C ALA A 182 -10.73 -10.48 -9.24
N SER A 183 -11.42 -10.35 -10.38
CA SER A 183 -12.16 -11.47 -10.97
C SER A 183 -11.25 -12.66 -11.27
N LEU A 184 -10.02 -12.41 -11.73
CA LEU A 184 -9.01 -13.46 -11.93
C LEU A 184 -8.55 -14.07 -10.61
N ALA A 185 -8.30 -13.26 -9.58
CA ALA A 185 -7.87 -13.72 -8.26
C ALA A 185 -8.90 -14.65 -7.58
N PHE A 186 -10.20 -14.37 -7.77
CA PHE A 186 -11.29 -15.17 -7.19
C PHE A 186 -11.78 -16.32 -8.09
N ALA A 187 -11.23 -16.48 -9.29
CA ALA A 187 -11.79 -17.41 -10.29
C ALA A 187 -11.88 -18.86 -9.78
N SER A 188 -10.91 -19.33 -8.99
CA SER A 188 -10.89 -20.69 -8.44
C SER A 188 -11.57 -20.82 -7.08
N THR A 189 -11.50 -19.80 -6.23
CA THR A 189 -11.99 -19.86 -4.84
C THR A 189 -13.44 -19.42 -4.70
N ASN A 190 -13.90 -18.50 -5.56
CA ASN A 190 -15.28 -18.02 -5.57
C ASN A 190 -15.73 -17.61 -7.00
N PRO A 191 -16.06 -18.59 -7.87
CA PRO A 191 -16.45 -18.33 -9.26
C PRO A 191 -17.66 -17.41 -9.42
N THR A 192 -18.61 -17.48 -8.49
CA THR A 192 -19.81 -16.62 -8.49
C THR A 192 -19.41 -15.15 -8.28
N TYR A 193 -18.60 -14.88 -7.27
CA TYR A 193 -18.10 -13.52 -7.01
C TYR A 193 -17.19 -13.03 -8.15
N SER A 194 -16.33 -13.90 -8.68
CA SER A 194 -15.52 -13.61 -9.88
C SER A 194 -16.38 -13.14 -11.06
N THR A 195 -17.51 -13.82 -11.31
CA THR A 195 -18.44 -13.43 -12.39
C THR A 195 -19.12 -12.07 -12.13
N GLN A 196 -19.49 -11.79 -10.88
CA GLN A 196 -20.05 -10.50 -10.48
C GLN A 196 -19.04 -9.36 -10.69
N LEU A 197 -17.80 -9.56 -10.22
CA LEU A 197 -16.68 -8.63 -10.42
C LEU A 197 -16.46 -8.33 -11.90
N LEU A 198 -16.35 -9.36 -12.74
CA LEU A 198 -16.12 -9.18 -14.18
C LEU A 198 -17.30 -8.47 -14.86
N THR A 199 -18.54 -8.72 -14.41
CA THR A 199 -19.72 -8.02 -14.94
C THR A 199 -19.66 -6.53 -14.64
N LYS A 200 -19.35 -6.16 -13.39
CA LYS A 200 -19.18 -4.75 -12.99
C LYS A 200 -17.94 -4.11 -13.65
N ALA A 201 -16.85 -4.85 -13.84
CA ALA A 201 -15.67 -4.39 -14.57
C ALA A 201 -16.02 -3.96 -16.01
N LYS A 202 -16.80 -4.78 -16.73
CA LYS A 202 -17.27 -4.46 -18.09
C LYS A 202 -18.14 -3.20 -18.12
N SER A 203 -19.00 -3.02 -17.11
CA SER A 203 -19.84 -1.82 -16.96
C SER A 203 -19.00 -0.56 -16.74
N LEU A 204 -18.04 -0.60 -15.80
CA LEU A 204 -17.11 0.51 -15.54
C LEU A 204 -16.23 0.85 -16.75
N TYR A 205 -15.74 -0.16 -17.47
CA TYR A 205 -14.99 0.05 -18.70
C TYR A 205 -15.84 0.79 -19.73
N THR A 206 -17.11 0.40 -19.86
CA THR A 206 -18.07 1.06 -20.77
C THR A 206 -18.31 2.51 -20.35
N LEU A 207 -18.49 2.78 -19.05
CA LEU A 207 -18.59 4.15 -18.52
C LEU A 207 -17.36 4.99 -18.90
N GLY A 208 -16.15 4.47 -18.65
CA GLY A 208 -14.90 5.18 -18.96
C GLY A 208 -14.69 5.45 -20.45
N LYS A 209 -15.24 4.61 -21.34
CA LYS A 209 -15.24 4.84 -22.80
C LYS A 209 -16.27 5.87 -23.25
N ASN A 210 -17.39 5.98 -22.54
CA ASN A 210 -18.54 6.77 -22.95
C ASN A 210 -18.55 8.19 -22.36
N CYS A 211 -17.87 8.41 -21.24
CA CYS A 211 -17.76 9.75 -20.68
C CYS A 211 -16.78 10.62 -21.49
N PRO A 212 -16.92 11.97 -21.47
CA PRO A 212 -15.95 12.87 -22.07
C PRO A 212 -14.52 12.51 -21.68
N ALA A 213 -13.67 12.27 -22.68
CA ALA A 213 -12.29 11.88 -22.44
C ALA A 213 -11.57 12.93 -21.57
N GLY A 214 -11.00 12.48 -20.46
CA GLY A 214 -10.34 13.38 -19.52
C GLY A 214 -10.19 12.79 -18.14
N THR A 215 -9.43 13.52 -17.33
CA THR A 215 -9.24 13.25 -15.92
C THR A 215 -10.48 13.66 -15.13
N MET A 216 -10.82 12.91 -14.08
CA MET A 216 -11.94 13.21 -13.21
C MET A 216 -11.75 14.58 -12.58
N VAL A 217 -12.84 15.32 -12.43
CA VAL A 217 -12.87 16.59 -11.70
C VAL A 217 -13.78 16.41 -10.52
N VAL A 218 -13.21 16.43 -9.31
CA VAL A 218 -13.98 16.43 -8.07
C VAL A 218 -14.18 17.88 -7.64
N PRO A 219 -15.42 18.35 -7.41
CA PRO A 219 -15.71 19.73 -6.98
C PRO A 219 -15.12 20.12 -5.61
N ASP A 220 -14.57 19.18 -4.85
CA ASP A 220 -13.93 19.45 -3.57
C ASP A 220 -12.61 20.20 -3.79
N THR A 221 -12.58 21.48 -3.40
CA THR A 221 -11.63 22.49 -3.91
C THR A 221 -10.22 22.45 -3.28
N SER A 222 -9.77 21.32 -2.72
CA SER A 222 -8.40 21.22 -2.15
C SER A 222 -7.77 19.84 -2.32
N GLN A 223 -6.50 19.81 -2.76
CA GLN A 223 -5.42 18.83 -2.48
C GLN A 223 -5.72 17.32 -2.26
N GLY A 224 -6.81 16.75 -2.77
CA GLY A 224 -7.04 15.30 -2.77
C GLY A 224 -6.26 14.58 -3.87
N TYR A 225 -6.86 13.53 -4.43
CA TYR A 225 -6.28 12.72 -5.51
C TYR A 225 -6.59 13.28 -6.90
N SER A 226 -5.94 14.38 -7.26
CA SER A 226 -6.05 14.97 -8.60
C SER A 226 -5.27 14.16 -9.63
N SER A 227 -5.94 13.71 -10.70
CA SER A 227 -5.29 12.98 -11.78
C SER A 227 -4.47 13.89 -12.71
N SER A 228 -3.27 13.46 -13.09
CA SER A 228 -2.40 14.13 -14.06
C SER A 228 -2.56 13.63 -15.51
N GLY A 229 -3.25 12.51 -15.71
CA GLY A 229 -3.46 11.88 -17.01
C GLY A 229 -4.49 10.74 -16.93
N TYR A 230 -5.04 10.36 -18.08
CA TYR A 230 -6.00 9.25 -18.17
C TYR A 230 -5.60 8.17 -19.18
N GLN A 231 -4.59 8.45 -20.00
CA GLN A 231 -4.19 7.59 -21.11
C GLN A 231 -3.54 6.30 -20.60
N ASP A 232 -2.79 6.36 -19.50
CA ASP A 232 -2.27 5.15 -18.87
C ASP A 232 -3.35 4.31 -18.21
N GLU A 233 -4.42 4.89 -17.66
CA GLU A 233 -5.58 4.12 -17.19
C GLU A 233 -6.25 3.38 -18.34
N GLN A 234 -6.36 3.98 -19.52
CA GLN A 234 -6.90 3.29 -20.71
C GLN A 234 -6.02 2.11 -21.11
N ILE A 235 -4.69 2.32 -21.19
CA ILE A 235 -3.73 1.26 -21.51
C ILE A 235 -3.83 0.14 -20.47
N TRP A 236 -3.79 0.52 -19.19
CA TRP A 236 -3.85 -0.40 -18.06
C TRP A 236 -5.14 -1.23 -18.04
N ALA A 237 -6.29 -0.58 -18.23
CA ALA A 237 -7.59 -1.24 -18.26
C ALA A 237 -7.73 -2.17 -19.45
N SER A 238 -7.22 -1.81 -20.63
CA SER A 238 -7.27 -2.68 -21.81
C SER A 238 -6.51 -4.00 -21.58
N ILE A 239 -5.35 -3.95 -20.92
CA ILE A 239 -4.57 -5.14 -20.53
C ILE A 239 -5.37 -5.98 -19.53
N CYS A 240 -5.83 -5.37 -18.44
CA CYS A 240 -6.58 -6.06 -17.38
C CYS A 240 -7.85 -6.73 -17.92
N MET A 241 -8.62 -6.03 -18.75
CA MET A 241 -9.85 -6.55 -19.35
C MET A 241 -9.57 -7.67 -20.34
N TYR A 242 -8.55 -7.55 -21.19
CA TYR A 242 -8.18 -8.62 -22.12
C TYR A 242 -7.81 -9.91 -21.36
N LEU A 243 -7.03 -9.81 -20.29
CA LEU A 243 -6.70 -10.94 -19.42
C LEU A 243 -7.96 -11.52 -18.75
N ALA A 244 -8.79 -10.69 -18.13
CA ALA A 244 -9.98 -11.12 -17.38
C ALA A 244 -11.12 -11.68 -18.25
N THR A 245 -11.15 -11.32 -19.54
CA THR A 245 -12.12 -11.84 -20.52
C THR A 245 -11.60 -13.02 -21.32
N GLY A 246 -10.54 -13.67 -20.83
CA GLY A 246 -10.05 -14.93 -21.38
C GLY A 246 -9.27 -14.76 -22.69
N ARG A 247 -8.68 -13.57 -22.93
CA ARG A 247 -7.84 -13.29 -24.11
C ARG A 247 -8.58 -13.49 -25.44
N SER A 248 -9.87 -13.17 -25.49
CA SER A 248 -10.66 -13.31 -26.71
C SER A 248 -10.41 -12.16 -27.69
N THR A 249 -10.02 -12.50 -28.93
CA THR A 249 -9.80 -11.55 -30.03
C THR A 249 -11.09 -11.00 -30.63
N SER A 250 -12.25 -11.54 -30.26
CA SER A 250 -13.57 -11.11 -30.76
C SER A 250 -14.23 -10.02 -29.89
N THR A 251 -13.47 -9.43 -28.95
CA THR A 251 -13.99 -8.42 -28.02
C THR A 251 -13.40 -7.04 -28.31
N THR A 252 -14.12 -5.98 -27.92
CA THR A 252 -13.59 -4.59 -27.99
C THR A 252 -12.32 -4.39 -27.16
N TYR A 253 -12.10 -5.23 -26.13
CA TYR A 253 -10.93 -5.14 -25.28
C TYR A 253 -9.65 -5.50 -26.04
N TYR A 254 -9.72 -6.44 -26.99
CA TYR A 254 -8.59 -6.78 -27.84
C TYR A 254 -8.23 -5.62 -28.80
N SER A 255 -9.21 -5.00 -29.45
CA SER A 255 -8.95 -3.85 -30.33
C SER A 255 -8.43 -2.63 -29.58
N ASP A 256 -8.94 -2.37 -28.37
CA ASP A 256 -8.43 -1.30 -27.52
C ASP A 256 -7.01 -1.61 -27.02
N LEU A 257 -6.73 -2.88 -26.70
CA LEU A 257 -5.41 -3.33 -26.27
C LEU A 257 -4.36 -3.16 -27.38
N THR A 258 -4.66 -3.54 -28.62
CA THR A 258 -3.67 -3.39 -29.71
C THR A 258 -3.30 -1.92 -29.94
N GLY A 259 -4.28 -1.01 -29.89
CA GLY A 259 -4.03 0.44 -29.93
C GLY A 259 -3.22 0.93 -28.72
N SER A 260 -3.52 0.42 -27.53
CA SER A 260 -2.81 0.74 -26.29
C SER A 260 -1.35 0.26 -26.31
N LEU A 261 -1.10 -0.95 -26.80
CA LEU A 261 0.25 -1.48 -26.96
C LEU A 261 1.03 -0.68 -27.99
N GLN A 262 0.39 -0.25 -29.08
CA GLN A 262 1.00 0.64 -30.07
C GLN A 262 1.37 2.00 -29.45
N ALA A 263 0.50 2.57 -28.60
CA ALA A 263 0.78 3.81 -27.88
C ALA A 263 1.93 3.69 -26.87
N LEU A 264 2.19 2.50 -26.33
CA LEU A 264 3.36 2.23 -25.48
C LEU A 264 4.66 2.12 -26.28
N GLN A 265 4.61 1.77 -27.57
CA GLN A 265 5.82 1.61 -28.39
C GLN A 265 6.59 2.94 -28.46
N GLY A 266 7.88 2.89 -28.18
CA GLY A 266 8.75 4.07 -28.21
C GLY A 266 8.62 5.01 -27.01
N ARG A 267 7.78 4.69 -26.01
CA ARG A 267 7.78 5.45 -24.74
C ARG A 267 9.14 5.33 -24.07
N ALA A 268 9.69 6.48 -23.67
CA ALA A 268 10.95 6.54 -22.95
C ALA A 268 10.73 6.17 -21.46
N PHE A 269 11.55 5.25 -20.99
CA PHE A 269 11.68 4.86 -19.58
C PHE A 269 13.12 5.06 -19.15
N ASN A 270 13.60 6.31 -19.20
CA ASN A 270 15.01 6.69 -19.05
C ASN A 270 15.28 7.61 -17.84
N ASP A 271 14.27 7.85 -17.02
CA ASP A 271 14.35 8.62 -15.78
C ASP A 271 13.50 7.95 -14.70
N ILE A 272 13.76 8.25 -13.43
CA ILE A 272 13.08 7.56 -12.33
C ILE A 272 11.56 7.81 -12.35
N TRP A 273 11.11 9.01 -12.72
CA TRP A 273 9.70 9.39 -12.71
C TRP A 273 8.90 8.75 -13.85
N SER A 274 9.55 8.42 -14.97
CA SER A 274 8.92 7.60 -16.00
C SER A 274 8.73 6.13 -15.60
N VAL A 275 9.48 5.63 -14.60
CA VAL A 275 9.43 4.20 -14.20
C VAL A 275 8.76 3.92 -12.87
N VAL A 276 8.55 4.92 -12.00
CA VAL A 276 7.74 4.73 -10.79
C VAL A 276 6.28 4.43 -11.14
N ILE A 277 5.64 3.68 -10.26
CA ILE A 277 4.20 3.40 -10.31
C ILE A 277 3.53 4.10 -9.13
N SER A 278 2.36 4.67 -9.36
CA SER A 278 1.50 5.24 -8.33
C SER A 278 0.02 5.05 -8.68
N TRP A 279 -0.84 5.59 -7.82
CA TRP A 279 -2.25 5.74 -8.10
C TRP A 279 -2.54 6.61 -9.34
N ASP A 280 -1.61 7.48 -9.73
CA ASP A 280 -1.75 8.48 -10.80
C ASP A 280 -0.98 8.15 -12.09
N SER A 281 0.06 7.30 -12.00
CA SER A 281 0.89 6.95 -13.16
C SER A 281 1.21 5.47 -13.20
N LYS A 282 0.91 4.86 -14.35
CA LYS A 282 0.85 3.39 -14.50
C LYS A 282 1.58 2.89 -15.73
N TYR A 283 2.23 3.77 -16.50
CA TYR A 283 2.87 3.39 -17.76
C TYR A 283 3.90 2.27 -17.62
N SER A 284 4.77 2.35 -16.61
CA SER A 284 5.78 1.31 -16.36
C SER A 284 5.15 -0.01 -15.92
N ALA A 285 4.11 0.07 -15.09
CA ALA A 285 3.33 -1.08 -14.66
C ALA A 285 2.63 -1.76 -15.83
N ALA A 286 1.98 -0.98 -16.70
CA ALA A 286 1.31 -1.45 -17.91
C ALA A 286 2.29 -2.14 -18.85
N ALA A 287 3.44 -1.53 -19.11
CA ALA A 287 4.49 -2.13 -19.93
C ALA A 287 5.02 -3.44 -19.31
N MET A 288 5.26 -3.48 -18.00
CA MET A 288 5.74 -4.67 -17.30
C MET A 288 4.70 -5.80 -17.29
N MET A 289 3.43 -5.48 -16.99
CA MET A 289 2.32 -6.44 -17.02
C MET A 289 2.11 -7.00 -18.43
N ALA A 290 2.10 -6.13 -19.44
CA ALA A 290 1.99 -6.54 -20.84
C ALA A 290 3.16 -7.46 -21.24
N PHE A 291 4.39 -7.07 -20.90
CA PHE A 291 5.55 -7.92 -21.14
C PHE A 291 5.41 -9.30 -20.51
N LYS A 292 5.05 -9.38 -19.22
CA LYS A 292 4.93 -10.66 -18.51
C LYS A 292 3.74 -11.51 -18.91
N SER A 293 2.63 -10.89 -19.29
CA SER A 293 1.36 -11.61 -19.51
C SER A 293 1.04 -11.85 -20.98
N LEU A 294 1.64 -11.09 -21.90
CA LEU A 294 1.24 -11.03 -23.31
C LEU A 294 2.37 -11.35 -24.31
N SER A 295 3.66 -11.34 -23.92
CA SER A 295 4.76 -11.57 -24.87
C SER A 295 4.76 -12.96 -25.52
N SER A 296 4.13 -13.94 -24.88
CA SER A 296 3.93 -15.29 -25.41
C SER A 296 2.53 -15.51 -25.98
N ASP A 297 1.68 -14.48 -26.05
CA ASP A 297 0.36 -14.56 -26.67
C ASP A 297 0.52 -14.55 -28.21
N PRO A 298 0.10 -15.60 -28.93
CA PRO A 298 0.27 -15.67 -30.37
C PRO A 298 -0.46 -14.53 -31.13
N ASN A 299 -1.55 -14.00 -30.56
CA ASN A 299 -2.31 -12.91 -31.18
C ASN A 299 -1.60 -11.54 -31.07
N LEU A 300 -0.60 -11.44 -30.19
CA LEU A 300 0.12 -10.20 -29.89
C LEU A 300 1.63 -10.32 -30.15
N SER A 301 2.04 -11.36 -30.90
CA SER A 301 3.45 -11.65 -31.22
C SER A 301 4.19 -10.48 -31.87
N GLN A 302 3.49 -9.61 -32.60
CA GLN A 302 4.03 -8.37 -33.19
C GLN A 302 4.52 -7.35 -32.14
N PHE A 303 4.06 -7.44 -30.89
CA PHE A 303 4.45 -6.52 -29.81
C PHE A 303 5.55 -7.10 -28.92
N SER A 304 5.84 -8.41 -28.96
CA SER A 304 6.71 -9.10 -28.00
C SER A 304 8.10 -8.46 -27.88
N SER A 305 8.75 -8.14 -29.01
CA SER A 305 10.07 -7.50 -29.00
C SER A 305 10.03 -6.10 -28.37
N SER A 306 9.00 -5.31 -28.70
CA SER A 306 8.85 -3.96 -28.12
C SER A 306 8.57 -4.03 -26.61
N LEU A 307 7.73 -4.96 -26.17
CA LEU A 307 7.43 -5.14 -24.74
C LEU A 307 8.67 -5.56 -23.96
N GLN A 308 9.48 -6.47 -24.50
CA GLN A 308 10.77 -6.86 -23.92
C GLN A 308 11.72 -5.65 -23.82
N SER A 309 11.81 -4.82 -24.85
CA SER A 309 12.63 -3.60 -24.84
C SER A 309 12.17 -2.60 -23.78
N LEU A 310 10.86 -2.37 -23.65
CA LEU A 310 10.31 -1.47 -22.63
C LEU A 310 10.58 -2.00 -21.21
N ALA A 311 10.34 -3.29 -20.95
CA ALA A 311 10.63 -3.91 -19.66
C ALA A 311 12.12 -3.84 -19.29
N ASN A 312 13.01 -4.06 -20.27
CA ASN A 312 14.44 -3.91 -20.06
C ASN A 312 14.84 -2.46 -19.77
N ALA A 313 14.24 -1.47 -20.45
CA ALA A 313 14.50 -0.06 -20.19
C ALA A 313 14.08 0.33 -18.77
N ILE A 314 12.91 -0.13 -18.31
CA ILE A 314 12.41 0.08 -16.94
C ILE A 314 13.43 -0.44 -15.90
N VAL A 315 13.87 -1.69 -16.05
CA VAL A 315 14.83 -2.33 -15.13
C VAL A 315 16.19 -1.62 -15.18
N THR A 316 16.66 -1.31 -16.38
CA THR A 316 17.91 -0.58 -16.60
C THR A 316 17.88 0.77 -15.90
N THR A 317 16.75 1.47 -15.97
CA THR A 317 16.59 2.74 -15.28
C THR A 317 16.68 2.58 -13.78
N TRP A 318 16.02 1.60 -13.15
CA TRP A 318 16.21 1.36 -11.70
C TRP A 318 17.66 1.03 -11.34
N SER A 319 18.32 0.18 -12.13
CA SER A 319 19.70 -0.25 -11.89
C SER A 319 20.73 0.87 -12.09
N ASN A 320 20.46 1.81 -13.00
CA ASN A 320 21.36 2.92 -13.33
C ASN A 320 21.19 4.13 -12.42
N GLN A 321 20.15 4.18 -11.60
CA GLN A 321 20.05 5.24 -10.60
C GLN A 321 21.16 5.04 -9.58
N ASP A 322 22.17 5.90 -9.74
CA ASP A 322 23.40 5.99 -8.97
C ASP A 322 23.08 5.79 -7.50
N LYS A 323 23.29 4.55 -7.03
CA LYS A 323 22.92 4.00 -5.72
C LYS A 323 22.18 5.03 -4.87
N PHE A 324 20.87 5.19 -5.11
CA PHE A 324 19.97 6.03 -4.29
C PHE A 324 20.45 5.95 -2.87
N THR A 325 20.65 7.07 -2.17
CA THR A 325 21.16 7.14 -0.78
C THR A 325 20.48 6.09 0.11
N ASN A 326 21.00 4.86 0.05
CA ASN A 326 20.52 3.65 0.69
C ASN A 326 19.22 2.99 0.15
N GLY A 327 18.81 3.19 -1.11
CA GLY A 327 17.70 2.41 -1.69
C GLY A 327 16.30 2.96 -1.38
N ILE A 328 16.15 4.28 -1.44
CA ILE A 328 14.85 4.97 -1.43
C ILE A 328 14.78 5.88 -2.66
N VAL A 329 13.80 5.63 -3.53
CA VAL A 329 13.41 6.47 -4.65
C VAL A 329 12.85 7.79 -4.14
N SER A 330 13.51 8.88 -4.48
CA SER A 330 13.09 10.25 -4.15
C SER A 330 13.32 11.16 -5.34
N SER A 331 12.56 12.24 -5.42
CA SER A 331 12.73 13.20 -6.52
C SER A 331 14.02 13.96 -6.33
N LYS A 332 14.57 14.49 -7.42
CA LYS A 332 15.58 15.55 -7.38
C LYS A 332 14.93 16.94 -7.37
N ASP A 333 13.68 17.04 -7.83
CA ASP A 333 12.95 18.30 -8.04
C ASP A 333 12.10 18.72 -6.83
N GLY A 334 12.38 18.20 -5.64
CA GLY A 334 11.73 18.62 -4.39
C GLY A 334 10.41 17.92 -4.05
N TRP A 335 9.96 16.94 -4.84
CA TRP A 335 8.85 16.07 -4.42
C TRP A 335 9.25 15.25 -3.20
N GLN A 336 8.47 15.37 -2.13
CA GLN A 336 8.80 14.84 -0.80
C GLN A 336 7.85 13.75 -0.31
N TRP A 337 6.75 13.49 -1.04
CA TRP A 337 5.63 12.68 -0.58
C TRP A 337 5.77 11.19 -0.92
N GLY A 338 5.76 10.33 0.08
CA GLY A 338 5.64 8.88 -0.13
C GLY A 338 6.82 8.27 -0.90
N ASN A 339 8.05 8.61 -0.53
CA ASN A 339 9.26 8.13 -1.23
C ASN A 339 9.41 6.61 -1.10
N ASN A 340 9.11 6.06 0.08
CA ASN A 340 9.06 4.61 0.27
C ASN A 340 8.02 3.95 -0.64
N ARG A 341 6.85 4.57 -0.85
CA ARG A 341 5.81 4.06 -1.75
C ARG A 341 6.32 3.88 -3.18
N TYR A 342 7.04 4.86 -3.73
CA TYR A 342 7.61 4.74 -5.07
C TYR A 342 8.69 3.67 -5.16
N SER A 343 9.52 3.58 -4.12
CA SER A 343 10.55 2.53 -4.00
C SER A 343 9.93 1.14 -4.01
N MET A 344 8.84 0.96 -3.27
CA MET A 344 8.13 -0.31 -3.17
C MET A 344 7.33 -0.64 -4.43
N GLY A 345 6.78 0.36 -5.10
CA GLY A 345 6.19 0.21 -6.44
C GLY A 345 7.22 -0.29 -7.46
N GLY A 346 8.40 0.31 -7.49
CA GLY A 346 9.51 -0.17 -8.32
C GLY A 346 9.93 -1.59 -7.93
N ALA A 347 10.11 -1.86 -6.63
CA ALA A 347 10.52 -3.18 -6.13
C ALA A 347 9.52 -4.28 -6.53
N PHE A 348 8.23 -3.97 -6.54
CA PHE A 348 7.20 -4.88 -7.05
C PHE A 348 7.40 -5.19 -8.53
N LEU A 349 7.53 -4.17 -9.38
CA LEU A 349 7.74 -4.39 -10.82
C LEU A 349 9.07 -5.11 -11.12
N ALA A 350 10.11 -4.88 -10.32
CA ALA A 350 11.36 -5.61 -10.40
C ALA A 350 11.20 -7.09 -9.99
N ALA A 351 10.42 -7.38 -8.94
CA ALA A 351 10.06 -8.77 -8.59
C ALA A 351 9.21 -9.44 -9.69
N VAL A 352 8.33 -8.69 -10.37
CA VAL A 352 7.59 -9.19 -11.54
C VAL A 352 8.54 -9.54 -12.68
N MET A 353 9.55 -8.72 -12.95
CA MET A 353 10.56 -9.00 -13.98
C MET A 353 11.27 -10.33 -13.74
N ASN A 354 11.57 -10.66 -12.49
CA ASN A 354 12.13 -11.93 -12.06
C ASN A 354 13.46 -12.31 -12.75
N SER A 355 14.35 -11.34 -12.95
CA SER A 355 15.76 -11.57 -13.30
C SER A 355 16.64 -11.46 -12.06
N THR A 356 17.83 -12.08 -12.06
CA THR A 356 18.76 -11.99 -10.92
C THR A 356 19.00 -10.56 -10.46
N ASP A 357 19.30 -9.65 -11.40
CA ASP A 357 19.59 -8.25 -11.08
C ASP A 357 18.37 -7.49 -10.56
N SER A 358 17.21 -7.67 -11.19
CA SER A 358 15.96 -7.02 -10.75
C SER A 358 15.51 -7.52 -9.37
N ASN A 359 15.63 -8.82 -9.10
CA ASN A 359 15.32 -9.41 -7.79
C ASN A 359 16.29 -8.93 -6.70
N ASN A 360 17.58 -8.83 -7.01
CA ASN A 360 18.58 -8.28 -6.08
C ASN A 360 18.27 -6.83 -5.73
N TRP A 361 17.90 -6.03 -6.72
CA TRP A 361 17.51 -4.64 -6.50
C TRP A 361 16.22 -4.54 -5.67
N ALA A 362 15.19 -5.33 -6.01
CA ALA A 362 13.93 -5.38 -5.25
C ALA A 362 14.17 -5.77 -3.78
N LYS A 363 14.97 -6.81 -3.54
CA LYS A 363 15.38 -7.24 -2.20
C LYS A 363 16.12 -6.14 -1.46
N GLN A 364 17.03 -5.42 -2.11
CA GLN A 364 17.71 -4.30 -1.49
C GLN A 364 16.73 -3.20 -1.03
N GLN A 365 15.77 -2.81 -1.87
CA GLN A 365 14.80 -1.77 -1.50
C GLN A 365 13.91 -2.23 -0.34
N VAL A 366 13.34 -3.45 -0.45
CA VAL A 366 12.45 -4.02 0.57
C VAL A 366 13.18 -4.18 1.90
N ASN A 367 14.41 -4.68 1.89
CA ASN A 367 15.20 -4.84 3.11
C ASN A 367 15.54 -3.49 3.73
N CYS A 368 15.81 -2.45 2.93
CA CYS A 368 16.04 -1.11 3.48
C CYS A 368 14.80 -0.59 4.22
N VAL A 369 13.60 -0.66 3.63
CA VAL A 369 12.38 -0.18 4.32
C VAL A 369 12.02 -1.01 5.56
N LEU A 370 12.44 -2.27 5.61
CA LEU A 370 12.32 -3.15 6.77
C LEU A 370 13.42 -2.93 7.84
N GLY A 371 14.29 -1.92 7.66
CA GLY A 371 15.32 -1.53 8.62
C GLY A 371 16.65 -2.28 8.48
N GLN A 372 16.86 -2.99 7.37
CA GLN A 372 18.16 -3.57 6.99
C GLN A 372 18.84 -2.71 5.91
N CYS A 373 18.83 -1.40 6.12
CA CYS A 373 19.44 -0.44 5.21
C CYS A 373 20.94 -0.25 5.54
N PRO A 374 21.85 -0.15 4.56
CA PRO A 374 23.28 -0.02 4.86
C PRO A 374 23.68 1.18 5.75
N SER A 375 22.90 2.27 5.73
CA SER A 375 23.18 3.49 6.50
C SER A 375 22.30 3.67 7.74
N ASN A 376 21.23 2.90 7.88
CA ASN A 376 20.25 3.09 8.94
C ASN A 376 19.61 1.75 9.33
N SER A 377 19.32 1.59 10.61
CA SER A 377 18.63 0.43 11.15
C SER A 377 17.16 0.73 11.49
N LYS A 378 16.59 1.80 10.92
CA LYS A 378 15.21 2.22 11.18
C LYS A 378 14.31 1.54 10.16
N SER A 379 13.36 0.77 10.65
CA SER A 379 12.24 0.27 9.86
C SER A 379 11.24 1.40 9.61
N TYR A 380 10.85 1.55 8.36
CA TYR A 380 9.74 2.41 7.92
C TYR A 380 8.43 1.63 7.82
N VAL A 381 8.40 0.40 8.34
CA VAL A 381 7.21 -0.44 8.45
C VAL A 381 6.87 -0.60 9.92
N ILE A 382 5.72 -0.06 10.32
CA ILE A 382 5.31 -0.02 11.73
C ILE A 382 5.08 -1.45 12.25
N GLY A 383 5.62 -1.75 13.44
CA GLY A 383 5.54 -3.07 14.05
C GLY A 383 6.51 -4.10 13.47
N TYR A 384 7.39 -3.73 12.53
CA TYR A 384 8.43 -4.62 12.01
C TYR A 384 9.82 -4.22 12.51
N GLY A 385 10.59 -5.21 12.97
CA GLY A 385 11.90 -5.00 13.58
C GLY A 385 11.82 -4.36 14.98
N ASN A 386 12.98 -4.04 15.56
CA ASN A 386 13.07 -3.48 16.92
C ASN A 386 13.11 -1.95 16.96
N ASN A 387 13.15 -1.30 15.79
CA ASN A 387 13.27 0.14 15.66
C ASN A 387 12.40 0.61 14.49
N TYR A 388 11.11 0.82 14.74
CA TYR A 388 10.14 1.33 13.76
C TYR A 388 9.52 2.65 14.23
N ALA A 389 8.73 3.30 13.37
CA ALA A 389 8.06 4.56 13.68
C ALA A 389 6.95 4.40 14.75
N LEU A 390 6.96 5.24 15.78
CA LEU A 390 6.01 5.18 16.89
C LEU A 390 4.88 6.22 16.79
N PHE A 391 5.06 7.25 15.97
CA PHE A 391 4.13 8.38 15.87
C PHE A 391 3.58 8.56 14.43
N PRO A 392 2.92 7.55 13.84
CA PRO A 392 2.31 7.71 12.53
C PRO A 392 1.27 8.84 12.54
N HIS A 393 1.17 9.58 11.44
CA HIS A 393 0.10 10.53 11.19
C HIS A 393 -1.22 9.78 10.91
N HIS A 394 -1.78 9.12 11.93
CA HIS A 394 -2.94 8.24 11.77
C HIS A 394 -3.91 8.33 12.96
N ARG A 395 -5.12 8.87 12.70
CA ARG A 395 -6.10 9.22 13.74
C ARG A 395 -6.59 8.02 14.55
N ALA A 396 -6.98 6.93 13.90
CA ALA A 396 -7.54 5.77 14.60
C ALA A 396 -6.50 5.02 15.46
N ALA A 397 -5.24 4.95 14.99
CA ALA A 397 -4.16 4.33 15.76
C ALA A 397 -3.70 5.20 16.93
N HIS A 398 -3.70 6.53 16.73
CA HIS A 398 -3.46 7.48 17.82
C HIS A 398 -4.51 7.32 18.92
N ASN A 399 -5.79 7.18 18.55
CA ASN A 399 -6.93 7.10 19.46
C ASN A 399 -6.97 8.30 20.42
N PRO A 400 -7.18 9.52 19.88
CA PRO A 400 -7.14 10.73 20.70
C PRO A 400 -8.17 10.66 21.83
N VAL A 401 -7.80 11.21 22.98
CA VAL A 401 -8.69 11.42 24.13
C VAL A 401 -8.59 12.88 24.56
N PRO A 402 -9.59 13.45 25.25
CA PRO A 402 -9.47 14.84 25.67
C PRO A 402 -8.50 14.95 26.85
N GLN A 403 -7.65 15.98 26.86
CA GLN A 403 -6.68 16.20 27.94
C GLN A 403 -7.35 16.53 29.28
N THR A 404 -8.51 17.15 29.22
CA THR A 404 -9.38 17.46 30.35
C THR A 404 -10.79 16.96 30.06
N SER A 405 -11.58 16.69 31.11
CA SER A 405 -12.97 16.27 30.93
C SER A 405 -13.75 17.29 30.09
N GLY A 406 -14.32 16.85 28.97
CA GLY A 406 -15.05 17.70 28.02
C GLY A 406 -14.17 18.54 27.07
N GLY A 407 -12.85 18.37 27.08
CA GLY A 407 -11.92 19.05 26.17
C GLY A 407 -12.03 18.58 24.71
N GLN A 408 -11.44 19.34 23.79
CA GLN A 408 -11.35 18.94 22.38
C GLN A 408 -10.27 17.86 22.17
N LEU A 409 -10.53 16.98 21.21
CA LEU A 409 -9.55 16.01 20.73
C LEU A 409 -8.52 16.73 19.85
N THR A 410 -7.24 16.38 19.99
CA THR A 410 -6.17 17.01 19.22
C THR A 410 -5.14 15.97 18.79
N ILE A 411 -4.32 16.31 17.80
CA ILE A 411 -3.19 15.50 17.34
C ILE A 411 -2.10 15.35 18.41
N ASN A 412 -2.06 16.26 19.38
CA ASN A 412 -1.00 16.34 20.39
C ASN A 412 -1.28 15.53 21.66
N TYR A 413 -2.50 15.05 21.87
CA TYR A 413 -2.87 14.32 23.09
C TYR A 413 -3.72 13.06 22.82
N PRO A 414 -3.34 11.90 23.38
CA PRO A 414 -2.14 11.67 24.20
C PRO A 414 -0.84 11.82 23.38
N VAL A 415 0.30 12.07 24.04
CA VAL A 415 1.57 12.19 23.30
C VAL A 415 1.89 10.89 22.57
N ALA A 416 1.73 9.75 23.24
CA ALA A 416 1.95 8.42 22.66
C ALA A 416 0.81 8.01 21.71
N THR A 417 1.16 7.30 20.64
CA THR A 417 0.17 6.57 19.82
C THR A 417 -0.33 5.37 20.63
N THR A 418 -1.65 5.23 20.76
CA THR A 418 -2.23 4.18 21.62
C THR A 418 -2.09 2.78 21.05
N TYR A 419 -2.25 2.63 19.73
CA TYR A 419 -2.25 1.33 19.06
C TYR A 419 -1.13 1.24 18.02
N THR A 420 -0.45 0.09 17.97
CA THR A 420 0.50 -0.21 16.90
C THR A 420 -0.25 -0.43 15.59
N LEU A 421 -0.01 0.44 14.60
CA LEU A 421 -0.55 0.31 13.25
C LEU A 421 0.27 -0.71 12.44
N LEU A 422 0.17 -1.99 12.82
CA LEU A 422 1.00 -3.07 12.29
C LEU A 422 1.00 -3.11 10.76
N GLY A 423 2.21 -3.14 10.19
CA GLY A 423 2.46 -3.29 8.75
C GLY A 423 2.32 -2.04 7.90
N ALA A 424 1.94 -0.90 8.49
CA ALA A 424 1.86 0.36 7.75
C ALA A 424 3.24 0.81 7.26
N LEU A 425 3.36 1.02 5.94
CA LEU A 425 4.51 1.67 5.33
C LEU A 425 4.31 3.18 5.38
N ILE A 426 5.20 3.89 6.07
CA ILE A 426 5.18 5.35 6.13
C ILE A 426 5.97 5.98 4.98
N GLY A 427 5.71 7.26 4.70
CA GLY A 427 6.34 7.98 3.58
C GLY A 427 7.87 7.96 3.56
N GLY A 428 8.50 8.03 4.73
CA GLY A 428 9.95 7.92 4.89
C GLY A 428 10.75 9.17 4.46
N PRO A 429 12.09 9.12 4.54
CA PRO A 429 12.96 10.23 4.18
C PRO A 429 12.96 10.49 2.66
N SER A 430 13.49 11.65 2.25
CA SER A 430 13.73 12.01 0.86
C SER A 430 15.21 12.35 0.63
N ILE A 431 15.64 12.53 -0.62
CA ILE A 431 17.01 13.00 -0.91
C ILE A 431 17.20 14.45 -0.40
N GLN A 432 16.16 15.28 -0.45
CA GLN A 432 16.19 16.66 0.04
C GLN A 432 16.14 16.73 1.58
N ASN A 433 15.44 15.79 2.20
CA ASN A 433 15.36 15.65 3.65
C ASN A 433 15.74 14.21 4.05
N PRO A 434 17.05 13.90 4.03
CA PRO A 434 17.55 12.54 4.30
C PRO A 434 17.45 12.18 5.78
N SER A 435 17.27 13.17 6.66
CA SER A 435 16.93 12.94 8.06
C SER A 435 15.47 12.49 8.18
N TYR A 436 15.24 11.53 9.07
CA TYR A 436 13.91 11.07 9.41
C TYR A 436 13.54 11.54 10.82
N THR A 437 12.37 12.15 10.97
CA THR A 437 11.83 12.63 12.24
C THR A 437 10.50 11.98 12.54
N ASP A 438 10.47 11.20 13.64
CA ASP A 438 9.30 10.43 14.07
C ASP A 438 8.34 11.30 14.91
N THR A 439 7.60 12.19 14.23
CA THR A 439 6.57 13.02 14.85
C THR A 439 5.25 12.87 14.11
N ARG A 440 4.15 12.95 14.86
CA ARG A 440 2.80 12.78 14.31
C ARG A 440 2.41 13.87 13.32
N ASP A 441 2.85 15.09 13.55
CA ASP A 441 2.56 16.24 12.67
C ASP A 441 3.38 16.22 11.36
N ASN A 442 4.41 15.37 11.27
CA ASN A 442 5.21 15.21 10.06
C ASN A 442 4.50 14.29 9.06
N TYR A 443 3.39 14.76 8.51
CA TYR A 443 2.61 14.03 7.51
C TYR A 443 3.43 13.67 6.25
N ILE A 444 4.54 14.34 5.97
CA ILE A 444 5.38 14.00 4.80
C ILE A 444 6.06 12.65 4.99
N GLN A 445 6.70 12.45 6.15
CA GLN A 445 7.52 11.25 6.40
C GLN A 445 6.77 10.17 7.19
N ASN A 446 5.78 10.55 7.99
CA ASN A 446 5.06 9.68 8.93
C ASN A 446 3.61 9.36 8.51
N GLU A 447 3.16 9.80 7.35
CA GLU A 447 1.87 9.38 6.78
C GLU A 447 1.96 7.93 6.27
N PRO A 448 1.05 7.05 6.72
CA PRO A 448 0.71 5.82 6.03
C PRO A 448 -0.52 6.05 5.12
N ALA A 449 -0.57 5.35 3.99
CA ALA A 449 -1.72 5.35 3.09
C ALA A 449 -1.91 3.98 2.42
N ILE A 450 -3.14 3.66 2.01
CA ILE A 450 -3.44 2.38 1.36
C ILE A 450 -2.61 2.18 0.08
N ASP A 451 -2.34 3.25 -0.67
CA ASP A 451 -1.53 3.21 -1.88
C ASP A 451 -0.03 3.04 -1.57
N TYR A 452 0.44 3.46 -0.40
CA TYR A 452 1.83 3.27 0.03
C TYR A 452 2.13 1.78 0.20
N ASN A 453 1.19 1.04 0.78
CA ASN A 453 1.32 -0.40 0.98
C ASN A 453 1.07 -1.25 -0.29
N ALA A 454 0.55 -0.68 -1.37
CA ALA A 454 0.16 -1.45 -2.57
C ALA A 454 1.36 -2.13 -3.23
N GLY A 455 2.35 -1.34 -3.65
CA GLY A 455 3.60 -1.87 -4.21
C GLY A 455 4.37 -2.70 -3.19
N PHE A 456 4.35 -2.32 -1.92
CA PHE A 456 5.04 -3.03 -0.84
C PHE A 456 4.53 -4.46 -0.69
N THR A 457 3.20 -4.62 -0.62
CA THR A 457 2.55 -5.94 -0.54
C THR A 457 2.90 -6.79 -1.76
N GLY A 458 2.90 -6.18 -2.95
CA GLY A 458 3.28 -6.84 -4.19
C GLY A 458 4.74 -7.32 -4.21
N ALA A 459 5.66 -6.46 -3.77
CA ALA A 459 7.09 -6.76 -3.69
C ALA A 459 7.37 -7.90 -2.69
N LEU A 460 6.76 -7.83 -1.50
CA LEU A 460 6.88 -8.88 -0.47
C LEU A 460 6.41 -10.23 -1.00
N ALA A 461 5.24 -10.29 -1.63
CA ALA A 461 4.71 -11.51 -2.24
C ALA A 461 5.64 -12.06 -3.32
N GLY A 462 6.21 -11.20 -4.16
CA GLY A 462 7.17 -11.62 -5.19
C GLY A 462 8.48 -12.16 -4.61
N LEU A 463 8.95 -11.58 -3.49
CA LEU A 463 10.26 -11.90 -2.93
C LEU A 463 10.31 -13.19 -2.10
N VAL A 464 9.16 -13.77 -1.70
CA VAL A 464 9.07 -15.04 -0.93
C VAL A 464 9.97 -16.14 -1.52
N ASN A 465 10.06 -16.22 -2.85
CA ASN A 465 10.84 -17.23 -3.55
C ASN A 465 12.36 -17.13 -3.35
N PHE A 466 12.88 -15.97 -2.94
CA PHE A 466 14.33 -15.77 -2.77
C PHE A 466 14.83 -16.10 -1.36
N GLU A 467 13.94 -16.52 -0.45
CA GLU A 467 14.26 -16.83 0.95
C GLU A 467 14.02 -18.31 1.30
N HIS A 468 13.28 -19.04 0.45
CA HIS A 468 12.86 -20.43 0.72
C HIS A 468 13.97 -21.47 0.51
N THR A 469 15.14 -21.23 1.10
CA THR A 469 16.06 -22.29 1.54
C THR A 469 15.86 -22.66 3.02
N GLY A 470 14.97 -21.98 3.76
CA GLY A 470 14.57 -22.36 5.12
C GLY A 470 13.08 -22.05 5.36
N GLY A 471 12.25 -23.09 5.45
CA GLY A 471 10.80 -22.96 5.62
C GLY A 471 10.38 -22.38 6.98
N TYR A 472 9.30 -21.60 6.96
CA TYR A 472 8.63 -21.05 8.15
C TYR A 472 7.57 -22.02 8.69
N ASN A 473 7.60 -22.28 10.00
CA ASN A 473 6.57 -23.04 10.72
C ASN A 473 5.66 -22.08 11.50
N GLY A 474 4.73 -21.43 10.78
CA GLY A 474 3.49 -20.80 11.27
C GLY A 474 3.35 -20.40 12.75
N ASN A 475 4.06 -19.39 13.23
CA ASN A 475 3.62 -18.66 14.43
C ASN A 475 4.17 -17.22 14.52
N PRO A 476 3.34 -16.15 14.58
CA PRO A 476 3.80 -14.76 14.62
C PRO A 476 4.34 -14.29 15.99
N THR A 477 4.38 -15.15 17.01
CA THR A 477 4.77 -14.76 18.36
C THR A 477 5.64 -15.82 19.04
N SER A 478 6.96 -15.68 18.99
CA SER A 478 7.81 -16.10 20.12
C SER A 478 9.20 -15.45 20.07
N THR A 479 9.43 -14.56 21.03
CA THR A 479 10.75 -14.26 21.58
C THR A 479 11.37 -15.57 22.07
N THR A 480 12.53 -15.93 21.53
CA THR A 480 13.25 -17.17 21.84
C THR A 480 13.67 -17.18 23.32
N SER A 481 13.08 -18.09 24.11
CA SER A 481 13.73 -18.62 25.31
C SER A 481 13.96 -20.10 25.11
N SER A 482 15.22 -20.49 25.27
CA SER A 482 15.72 -21.83 25.03
C SER A 482 15.33 -22.76 26.17
N GLN A 483 14.71 -23.90 25.85
CA GLN A 483 14.96 -25.14 26.60
C GLN A 483 14.69 -26.40 25.77
N SER A 484 15.57 -27.37 26.01
CA SER A 484 15.82 -28.57 25.23
C SER A 484 14.91 -29.73 25.64
N THR A 485 14.49 -30.52 24.63
CA THR A 485 14.16 -31.97 24.59
C THR A 485 13.22 -32.54 25.67
N THR A 486 12.22 -33.36 25.34
CA THR A 486 12.39 -34.70 24.74
C THR A 486 11.06 -35.20 24.15
N SER A 487 11.17 -35.89 23.02
CA SER A 487 10.12 -36.58 22.29
C SER A 487 9.58 -37.81 23.03
N THR A 488 8.27 -38.05 22.94
CA THR A 488 7.72 -39.42 22.97
C THR A 488 6.49 -39.49 22.09
N THR A 489 6.57 -40.37 21.10
CA THR A 489 5.54 -40.73 20.13
C THR A 489 4.40 -41.47 20.79
N SER A 490 3.15 -41.09 20.52
CA SER A 490 2.06 -42.08 20.46
C SER A 490 0.98 -41.63 19.49
N SER A 491 0.73 -42.53 18.55
CA SER A 491 -0.31 -42.49 17.54
C SER A 491 -1.66 -42.72 18.20
N GLN A 492 -2.68 -41.92 17.88
CA GLN A 492 -4.05 -42.41 17.97
C GLN A 492 -4.98 -41.72 16.96
N SER A 493 -5.48 -42.59 16.10
CA SER A 493 -6.62 -42.39 15.21
C SER A 493 -7.88 -42.08 16.01
N THR A 494 -8.72 -41.16 15.55
CA THR A 494 -10.14 -41.21 15.88
C THR A 494 -10.99 -40.69 14.71
N THR A 495 -11.85 -41.61 14.29
CA THR A 495 -12.87 -41.55 13.25
C THR A 495 -14.11 -40.80 13.75
N THR A 496 -14.65 -39.93 12.89
CA THR A 496 -16.07 -39.60 12.61
C THR A 496 -17.06 -39.44 13.78
N THR A 497 -17.81 -38.32 13.79
CA THR A 497 -19.30 -38.35 13.80
C THR A 497 -19.86 -37.00 13.34
N THR A 498 -20.32 -36.95 12.10
CA THR A 498 -21.25 -35.95 11.56
C THR A 498 -22.65 -36.25 12.10
N THR A 499 -23.32 -35.24 12.68
CA THR A 499 -24.77 -35.30 12.92
C THR A 499 -25.40 -34.04 12.32
N SER A 500 -26.19 -34.25 11.27
CA SER A 500 -26.99 -33.24 10.58
C SER A 500 -28.46 -33.39 10.96
N LYS A 501 -29.15 -32.28 11.24
CA LYS A 501 -30.60 -32.07 11.03
C LYS A 501 -31.01 -30.61 11.34
N PRO A 502 -32.18 -30.11 10.89
CA PRO A 502 -32.40 -29.59 9.54
C PRO A 502 -32.89 -28.12 9.55
N THR A 503 -32.73 -27.49 8.39
CA THR A 503 -33.30 -26.20 7.98
C THR A 503 -34.84 -26.27 7.89
N THR A 504 -35.52 -25.29 8.48
CA THR A 504 -36.90 -24.93 8.15
C THR A 504 -36.93 -23.68 7.28
N THR A 505 -37.48 -23.86 6.09
CA THR A 505 -37.88 -22.83 5.13
C THR A 505 -39.12 -22.10 5.62
N SER A 506 -39.19 -20.78 5.45
CA SER A 506 -40.46 -20.07 5.36
C SER A 506 -40.35 -18.94 4.33
N SER A 507 -41.31 -18.98 3.42
CA SER A 507 -41.52 -18.18 2.23
C SER A 507 -42.13 -16.82 2.53
N THR A 508 -41.63 -15.82 1.81
CA THR A 508 -42.34 -14.77 1.04
C THR A 508 -43.66 -14.22 1.59
N THR A 509 -43.73 -12.90 1.78
CA THR A 509 -44.86 -12.09 1.30
C THR A 509 -44.38 -10.69 0.90
N SER A 510 -44.72 -10.34 -0.34
CA SER A 510 -44.58 -9.05 -1.00
C SER A 510 -45.62 -8.04 -0.51
N SER A 511 -45.24 -6.76 -0.44
CA SER A 511 -46.22 -5.66 -0.55
C SER A 511 -45.61 -4.49 -1.34
N GLN A 512 -46.18 -4.25 -2.51
CA GLN A 512 -46.08 -3.03 -3.30
C GLN A 512 -46.75 -1.87 -2.56
N SER A 513 -46.18 -0.67 -2.65
CA SER A 513 -46.95 0.57 -2.67
C SER A 513 -46.21 1.69 -3.39
N THR A 514 -46.68 1.96 -4.61
CA THR A 514 -47.01 3.28 -5.19
C THR A 514 -46.08 4.48 -5.01
N SER A 515 -45.67 4.98 -6.19
CA SER A 515 -45.09 6.27 -6.53
C SER A 515 -45.90 7.49 -6.08
N SER A 516 -45.20 8.60 -5.83
CA SER A 516 -45.71 9.96 -6.06
C SER A 516 -44.61 10.88 -6.56
N THR A 517 -44.75 11.28 -7.82
CA THR A 517 -43.97 12.28 -8.55
C THR A 517 -44.27 13.69 -8.02
N THR A 518 -43.26 14.55 -7.86
CA THR A 518 -43.47 16.00 -7.92
C THR A 518 -42.30 16.65 -8.65
N THR A 519 -42.63 17.11 -9.85
CA THR A 519 -41.87 18.04 -10.69
C THR A 519 -41.89 19.45 -10.09
N THR A 520 -40.74 20.14 -10.09
CA THR A 520 -40.71 21.59 -10.31
C THR A 520 -39.41 21.97 -11.01
N ALA A 521 -39.55 22.74 -12.10
CA ALA A 521 -38.50 23.22 -12.98
C ALA A 521 -38.19 24.70 -12.71
N HIS A 522 -37.12 25.17 -13.38
CA HIS A 522 -36.59 26.54 -13.52
C HIS A 522 -35.72 27.04 -12.35
N GLN A 523 -34.60 27.74 -12.58
CA GLN A 523 -34.24 28.62 -13.70
C GLN A 523 -32.72 28.81 -13.78
N SER A 524 -32.23 28.98 -15.00
CA SER A 524 -30.87 29.37 -15.40
C SER A 524 -30.60 30.87 -15.20
N THR A 525 -29.40 31.23 -14.75
CA THR A 525 -28.75 32.51 -15.12
C THR A 525 -27.23 32.36 -15.19
N SER A 526 -26.67 33.06 -16.17
CA SER A 526 -25.31 33.02 -16.70
C SER A 526 -24.32 33.95 -15.98
N SER A 527 -23.03 33.63 -16.19
CA SER A 527 -21.86 34.50 -16.33
C SER A 527 -21.45 35.42 -15.18
N THR A 528 -20.17 35.39 -14.77
CA THR A 528 -19.14 36.33 -15.26
C THR A 528 -17.75 35.95 -14.70
N THR A 529 -16.77 35.96 -15.59
CA THR A 529 -15.32 35.83 -15.38
C THR A 529 -14.75 37.06 -14.66
N SER A 530 -13.85 36.86 -13.69
CA SER A 530 -12.86 37.89 -13.33
C SER A 530 -11.55 37.27 -12.84
N HIS A 531 -10.51 37.47 -13.64
CA HIS A 531 -9.12 37.40 -13.24
C HIS A 531 -8.84 38.33 -12.06
N LEU A 532 -8.12 37.83 -11.04
CA LEU A 532 -7.33 38.69 -10.16
C LEU A 532 -5.96 38.07 -9.91
N THR A 533 -4.97 38.77 -10.45
CA THR A 533 -3.55 38.74 -10.07
C THR A 533 -3.36 39.46 -8.74
N THR A 534 -2.58 38.90 -7.83
CA THR A 534 -1.97 39.67 -6.72
C THR A 534 -0.54 39.21 -6.47
N ASN A 535 0.39 40.07 -6.87
CA ASN A 535 1.72 40.19 -6.27
C ASN A 535 1.57 40.81 -4.87
N GLY A 536 2.45 40.42 -3.95
CA GLY A 536 2.70 41.06 -2.65
C GLY A 536 3.79 40.25 -1.94
N GLU A 537 5.05 40.56 -2.17
CA GLU A 537 5.89 41.39 -1.28
C GLU A 537 6.02 40.82 0.14
N GLU A 538 7.13 40.10 0.32
CA GLU A 538 7.77 39.77 1.60
C GLU A 538 8.19 41.04 2.37
N PRO A 539 8.11 41.03 3.71
CA PRO A 539 9.00 41.81 4.54
C PRO A 539 10.07 40.92 5.18
N THR A 540 11.32 41.31 4.92
CA THR A 540 12.53 40.95 5.65
C THR A 540 12.47 41.42 7.11
N GLU A 541 12.92 40.62 8.08
CA GLU A 541 13.64 41.11 9.26
C GLU A 541 14.30 39.97 10.08
N ASP A 542 15.60 40.14 10.34
CA ASP A 542 16.48 39.59 11.39
C ASP A 542 17.38 40.80 11.77
N PRO A 543 18.01 40.98 12.96
CA PRO A 543 18.30 39.97 13.97
C PRO A 543 18.32 40.41 15.46
N THR A 544 18.61 39.43 16.32
CA THR A 544 19.19 39.49 17.69
C THR A 544 18.27 39.82 18.88
N ILE A 545 18.25 38.91 19.88
CA ILE A 545 18.84 39.13 21.22
C ILE A 545 19.13 37.78 21.90
N SER A 546 20.36 37.74 22.43
CA SER A 546 21.03 36.73 23.24
C SER A 546 20.34 36.41 24.57
N SER A 547 20.43 35.15 25.02
CA SER A 547 20.91 34.65 26.33
C SER A 547 20.42 33.20 26.48
N GLY A 548 21.20 32.14 26.65
CA GLY A 548 22.48 31.99 27.33
C GLY A 548 22.29 31.07 28.54
N TYR A 549 22.22 29.74 28.35
CA TYR A 549 22.44 28.77 29.43
C TYR A 549 22.96 27.41 28.89
N LEU A 550 24.26 27.17 29.18
CA LEU A 550 24.90 25.91 29.56
C LEU A 550 24.81 24.68 28.63
N LEU A 551 25.80 24.61 27.73
CA LEU A 551 26.44 23.34 27.34
C LEU A 551 27.15 22.71 28.56
N LYS A 552 26.73 21.51 28.96
CA LYS A 552 27.59 20.44 29.53
C LYS A 552 26.75 19.20 29.86
N SER A 553 26.71 18.23 28.96
CA SER A 553 26.88 16.82 29.31
C SER A 553 26.84 15.93 28.08
N SER A 554 27.67 14.88 28.10
CA SER A 554 27.72 13.75 27.16
C SER A 554 28.80 13.80 26.09
N PHE A 555 30.05 14.08 26.48
CA PHE A 555 31.24 13.66 25.74
C PHE A 555 32.39 13.22 26.67
N ILE A 556 32.07 12.43 27.71
CA ILE A 556 33.07 11.71 28.52
C ILE A 556 32.48 10.35 28.88
N PHE A 557 32.56 9.37 27.98
CA PHE A 557 32.48 7.94 28.37
C PHE A 557 33.15 6.97 27.38
N VAL A 558 34.00 7.45 26.46
CA VAL A 558 34.70 6.59 25.49
C VAL A 558 36.23 6.67 25.59
N LEU A 559 36.80 7.58 26.38
CA LEU A 559 38.26 7.74 26.49
C LEU A 559 38.92 7.14 27.75
N LEU A 560 38.19 6.36 28.57
CA LEU A 560 38.74 5.75 29.80
C LEU A 560 38.97 4.23 29.71
N THR A 561 38.51 3.55 28.66
CA THR A 561 38.76 2.11 28.49
C THR A 561 40.03 1.83 27.67
N PHE A 562 40.52 2.78 26.87
CA PHE A 562 41.72 2.61 26.04
C PHE A 562 43.05 2.89 26.75
N VAL A 563 43.04 3.54 27.91
CA VAL A 563 44.27 3.82 28.69
C VAL A 563 44.59 2.70 29.69
N PHE A 564 43.62 1.85 30.07
CA PHE A 564 43.85 0.75 31.03
C PHE A 564 44.33 -0.58 30.43
N ILE A 565 44.35 -0.72 29.09
CA ILE A 565 44.83 -1.94 28.42
C ILE A 565 46.29 -1.81 27.92
N LYS A 566 46.84 -0.59 27.85
CA LYS A 566 48.23 -0.38 27.39
C LYS A 566 49.29 -0.52 28.50
N THR A 567 48.90 -0.52 29.79
CA THR A 567 49.83 -0.63 30.93
C THR A 567 49.97 -2.03 31.53
N LYS A 568 49.23 -3.03 31.03
CA LYS A 568 49.39 -4.45 31.48
C LYS A 568 50.11 -5.36 30.47
N ILE A 569 50.54 -4.84 29.32
CA ILE A 569 51.29 -5.59 28.28
C ILE A 569 52.73 -5.04 28.09
N SER A 570 53.39 -4.63 29.18
CA SER A 570 54.85 -4.37 29.15
C SER A 570 55.62 -5.09 30.27
N LYS A 571 55.03 -6.08 30.95
CA LYS A 571 55.69 -6.82 32.06
C LYS A 571 55.80 -8.33 31.87
N ILE A 572 55.64 -8.86 30.65
CA ILE A 572 56.00 -10.26 30.34
C ILE A 572 56.69 -10.33 28.97
N VAL A 573 57.83 -9.64 28.84
CA VAL A 573 58.93 -10.03 27.94
C VAL A 573 60.19 -9.54 28.65
N LEU A 574 60.87 -10.45 29.34
CA LEU A 574 62.32 -10.51 29.59
C LEU A 574 62.55 -11.68 30.57
N GLY A 575 63.03 -12.80 30.03
CA GLY A 575 63.53 -13.91 30.85
C GLY A 575 63.15 -15.31 30.34
N VAL A 576 63.65 -15.72 29.18
CA VAL A 576 64.27 -17.05 28.98
C VAL A 576 65.39 -16.85 27.94
N ASN A 577 66.55 -17.45 28.22
CA ASN A 577 67.80 -17.48 27.44
C ASN A 577 67.66 -17.36 25.92
#